data_AF-A0A2D9CAX1-F1
#
_entry.id   AF-A0A2D9CAX1-F1
#
_cell.length_a   1.000
_cell.length_b   1.000
_cell.length_c   1.000
_cell.angle_alpha   90.00
_cell.angle_beta   90.00
_cell.angle_gamma   90.00
#
_symmetry.space_group_name_H-M   'P 1'
#
loop_
_entity.id
_entity.type
_entity.pdbx_description
1 polymer ?
#
loop_
_entity_poly.entity_id
_entity_poly.type
_entity_poly.pdbx_seq_one_letter_code
_entity_poly.pdbx_strand_id
1 'polypeptide(L)'
;MRKISVSMMMILLPILGCAPVRTAGYAGNADHTGSHVGVDRALHWGTLPMHAHNDYEHDSPLFEAVEAGASSVEADIYLVNGQVLVAHELDETTPERTLASLYIDPLVELISTGWGGDSSRKHLYLFIDFKQQSLPLFEAVLEELEPLKQELSVYRNGSVRTGSVTVVLTGNAPRDVVTKMPLRWVFIDGKLSDLQSNPDAGLVPVVSSDWRRTFGQTLPEPGSGEERHLQQLVLAAHNQGRLIRFWGAPDHIEAWKYQSSIGIDLINTDHPSEFNTVFRYLLR
;
A
#
# COMPACT_ATOMS: atom_id res chain seq x y z
N MET A 1 48.18 46.70 -9.76
CA MET A 1 47.28 45.67 -10.31
C MET A 1 45.88 45.90 -9.74
N ARG A 2 44.87 45.95 -10.61
CA ARG A 2 43.51 46.43 -10.35
C ARG A 2 42.77 45.56 -9.33
N LYS A 3 42.17 46.15 -8.29
CA LYS A 3 41.11 45.54 -7.49
C LYS A 3 39.77 45.89 -8.14
N ILE A 4 39.00 44.86 -8.46
CA ILE A 4 37.66 44.96 -9.04
C ILE A 4 36.67 45.19 -7.88
N SER A 5 35.87 46.25 -8.00
CA SER A 5 34.73 46.57 -7.17
C SER A 5 33.47 46.07 -7.86
N VAL A 6 32.55 45.44 -7.13
CA VAL A 6 31.13 45.37 -7.53
C VAL A 6 30.25 45.58 -6.30
N SER A 7 29.34 46.54 -6.46
CA SER A 7 28.36 47.08 -5.52
C SER A 7 27.45 46.06 -4.86
N MET A 8 27.20 46.26 -3.57
CA MET A 8 26.09 45.68 -2.81
C MET A 8 24.89 46.63 -2.90
N MET A 9 23.80 46.18 -3.52
CA MET A 9 22.55 46.93 -3.66
C MET A 9 21.68 46.70 -2.41
N MET A 10 21.52 47.73 -1.58
CA MET A 10 20.55 47.77 -0.49
C MET A 10 19.15 48.02 -1.06
N ILE A 11 18.19 47.14 -0.75
CA ILE A 11 16.77 47.41 -0.90
C ILE A 11 16.12 47.27 0.49
N LEU A 12 15.54 48.37 0.95
CA LEU A 12 14.75 48.51 2.18
C LEU A 12 13.50 47.61 2.15
N LEU A 13 13.25 46.86 3.22
CA LEU A 13 11.90 46.38 3.56
C LEU A 13 11.23 47.37 4.54
N PRO A 14 9.93 47.70 4.37
CA PRO A 14 9.20 48.44 5.37
C PRO A 14 8.73 47.53 6.51
N ILE A 15 8.88 48.06 7.72
CA ILE A 15 8.38 47.51 8.99
C ILE A 15 6.87 47.78 9.07
N LEU A 16 6.06 46.73 9.11
CA LEU A 16 4.74 46.71 9.77
C LEU A 16 4.88 45.65 10.89
N GLY A 17 4.65 45.91 12.16
CA GLY A 17 3.55 46.64 12.78
C GLY A 17 2.80 45.64 13.66
N CYS A 18 3.31 45.39 14.88
CA CYS A 18 2.69 44.52 15.88
C CYS A 18 1.33 45.07 16.33
N ALA A 19 0.31 44.21 16.37
CA ALA A 19 -0.94 44.42 17.09
C ALA A 19 -1.48 43.05 17.60
N PRO A 20 -2.32 43.03 18.66
CA PRO A 20 -2.18 42.10 19.76
C PRO A 20 -2.93 40.77 19.61
N VAL A 21 -2.40 39.78 20.34
CA VAL A 21 -3.03 38.49 20.65
C VAL A 21 -4.39 38.72 21.28
N ARG A 22 -5.44 38.22 20.63
CA ARG A 22 -6.75 37.97 21.25
C ARG A 22 -6.92 36.48 21.47
N THR A 23 -6.88 36.09 22.75
CA THR A 23 -7.43 34.84 23.24
C THR A 23 -8.95 34.91 23.14
N ALA A 24 -9.53 34.10 22.26
CA ALA A 24 -10.95 33.78 22.28
C ALA A 24 -11.07 32.29 22.61
N GLY A 25 -11.65 32.01 23.78
CA GLY A 25 -11.91 30.66 24.24
C GLY A 25 -12.90 29.95 23.31
N TYR A 26 -12.62 28.68 23.02
CA TYR A 26 -13.59 27.77 22.44
C TYR A 26 -13.95 26.75 23.51
N ALA A 27 -15.09 27.00 24.17
CA ALA A 27 -15.77 26.02 25.00
C ALA A 27 -16.88 25.40 24.16
N GLY A 28 -16.84 24.06 24.03
CA GLY A 28 -17.99 23.18 23.78
C GLY A 28 -18.79 23.37 22.50
N ASN A 29 -18.64 22.45 21.55
CA ASN A 29 -19.63 21.37 21.43
C ASN A 29 -19.05 20.23 20.61
N ALA A 30 -19.03 19.04 21.22
CA ALA A 30 -18.79 17.79 20.54
C ALA A 30 -20.09 17.40 19.83
N ASP A 31 -20.16 17.65 18.52
CA ASP A 31 -21.14 16.98 17.66
C ASP A 31 -20.46 15.80 16.99
N HIS A 32 -20.80 14.63 17.51
CA HIS A 32 -20.58 13.33 16.90
C HIS A 32 -21.39 13.25 15.59
N THR A 33 -20.76 13.58 14.47
CA THR A 33 -21.20 13.09 13.16
C THR A 33 -19.99 12.50 12.47
N GLY A 34 -19.89 11.16 12.51
CA GLY A 34 -18.88 10.41 11.77
C GLY A 34 -19.05 10.66 10.28
N SER A 35 -18.23 11.55 9.72
CA SER A 35 -18.11 11.71 8.29
C SER A 35 -17.32 10.52 7.74
N HIS A 36 -17.94 9.79 6.81
CA HIS A 36 -17.46 8.59 6.11
C HIS A 36 -16.26 8.83 5.18
N VAL A 37 -15.24 9.57 5.62
CA VAL A 37 -14.10 10.02 4.79
C VAL A 37 -13.27 8.83 4.25
N GLY A 38 -13.25 7.68 4.94
CA GLY A 38 -12.53 6.49 4.50
C GLY A 38 -13.22 5.70 3.38
N VAL A 39 -14.56 5.63 3.40
CA VAL A 39 -15.34 4.86 2.41
C VAL A 39 -15.27 5.53 1.03
N ASP A 40 -15.31 6.87 1.00
CA ASP A 40 -15.24 7.66 -0.25
C ASP A 40 -13.87 7.56 -0.95
N ARG A 41 -12.79 7.19 -0.23
CA ARG A 41 -11.44 7.13 -0.80
C ARG A 41 -11.13 5.76 -1.41
N ALA A 42 -11.54 4.67 -0.76
CA ALA A 42 -11.50 3.33 -1.33
C ALA A 42 -12.47 3.19 -2.52
N LEU A 43 -13.61 3.90 -2.48
CA LEU A 43 -14.56 3.96 -3.61
C LEU A 43 -14.11 4.87 -4.76
N HIS A 44 -13.09 5.71 -4.57
CA HIS A 44 -12.66 6.68 -5.58
C HIS A 44 -12.06 6.03 -6.85
N TRP A 45 -11.71 4.74 -6.78
CA TRP A 45 -11.16 3.98 -7.92
C TRP A 45 -12.08 2.89 -8.47
N GLY A 46 -13.30 2.70 -7.92
CA GLY A 46 -14.20 1.64 -8.37
C GLY A 46 -13.66 0.21 -8.21
N THR A 47 -12.67 0.02 -7.32
CA THR A 47 -12.02 -1.26 -7.01
C THR A 47 -12.39 -1.74 -5.62
N LEU A 48 -12.55 -3.05 -5.44
CA LEU A 48 -12.81 -3.60 -4.11
C LEU A 48 -11.59 -3.42 -3.21
N PRO A 49 -11.77 -3.16 -1.89
CA PRO A 49 -10.67 -3.07 -0.94
C PRO A 49 -10.10 -4.46 -0.62
N MET A 50 -10.01 -5.35 -1.61
CA MET A 50 -9.61 -6.74 -1.44
C MET A 50 -8.12 -6.92 -1.68
N HIS A 51 -7.47 -7.51 -0.69
CA HIS A 51 -6.13 -8.07 -0.80
C HIS A 51 -6.27 -9.59 -0.85
N ALA A 52 -6.09 -10.17 -2.03
CA ALA A 52 -6.08 -11.61 -2.22
C ALA A 52 -4.77 -12.15 -1.62
N HIS A 53 -4.89 -12.76 -0.45
CA HIS A 53 -3.78 -13.32 0.27
C HIS A 53 -3.58 -14.77 -0.15
N ASN A 54 -2.32 -15.22 -0.21
CA ASN A 54 -1.94 -16.56 -0.65
C ASN A 54 -2.59 -17.00 -1.99
N ASP A 55 -2.84 -16.07 -2.91
CA ASP A 55 -3.50 -16.38 -4.18
C ASP A 55 -2.68 -17.36 -5.02
N TYR A 56 -1.37 -17.45 -4.80
CA TYR A 56 -0.52 -18.47 -5.39
C TYR A 56 -0.94 -19.91 -5.07
N GLU A 57 -1.71 -20.17 -4.02
CA GLU A 57 -2.24 -21.51 -3.71
C GLU A 57 -3.35 -21.96 -4.68
N HIS A 58 -3.88 -21.06 -5.51
CA HIS A 58 -4.93 -21.33 -6.47
C HIS A 58 -4.41 -21.83 -7.84
N ASP A 59 -5.31 -22.35 -8.68
CA ASP A 59 -4.98 -22.90 -10.00
C ASP A 59 -4.48 -21.82 -10.97
N SER A 60 -5.05 -20.61 -10.93
CA SER A 60 -4.64 -19.45 -11.73
C SER A 60 -4.50 -18.18 -10.87
N PRO A 61 -3.42 -18.05 -10.08
CA PRO A 61 -3.28 -17.09 -8.98
C PRO A 61 -3.71 -15.65 -9.30
N LEU A 62 -2.95 -14.97 -10.16
CA LEU A 62 -3.21 -13.57 -10.49
C LEU A 62 -4.55 -13.40 -11.21
N PHE A 63 -4.88 -14.28 -12.16
CA PHE A 63 -6.08 -14.14 -12.97
C PHE A 63 -7.34 -14.27 -12.12
N GLU A 64 -7.41 -15.27 -11.24
CA GLU A 64 -8.54 -15.47 -10.34
C GLU A 64 -8.70 -14.28 -9.38
N ALA A 65 -7.61 -13.80 -8.80
CA ALA A 65 -7.64 -12.65 -7.89
C ALA A 65 -8.13 -11.38 -8.62
N VAL A 66 -7.59 -11.09 -9.81
CA VAL A 66 -7.98 -9.92 -10.61
C VAL A 66 -9.41 -10.02 -11.13
N GLU A 67 -9.87 -11.21 -11.55
CA GLU A 67 -11.25 -11.44 -11.98
C GLU A 67 -12.25 -11.29 -10.81
N ALA A 68 -11.84 -11.73 -9.61
CA ALA A 68 -12.56 -11.47 -8.37
C ALA A 68 -12.56 -9.98 -7.97
N GLY A 69 -11.75 -9.14 -8.64
CA GLY A 69 -11.71 -7.69 -8.41
C GLY A 69 -10.74 -7.27 -7.33
N ALA A 70 -9.70 -8.06 -7.05
CA ALA A 70 -8.64 -7.71 -6.12
C ALA A 70 -7.99 -6.39 -6.52
N SER A 71 -7.79 -5.52 -5.54
CA SER A 71 -6.94 -4.32 -5.70
C SER A 71 -5.51 -4.60 -5.27
N SER A 72 -5.26 -5.74 -4.62
CA SER A 72 -3.94 -6.17 -4.20
C SER A 72 -3.81 -7.70 -4.21
N VAL A 73 -2.61 -8.18 -4.54
CA VAL A 73 -2.18 -9.59 -4.46
C VAL A 73 -0.83 -9.68 -3.76
N GLU A 74 -0.43 -10.87 -3.30
CA GLU A 74 0.81 -11.09 -2.54
C GLU A 74 1.55 -12.35 -3.00
N ALA A 75 2.86 -12.22 -3.25
CA ALA A 75 3.74 -13.33 -3.60
C ALA A 75 4.82 -13.51 -2.52
N ASP A 76 4.83 -14.67 -1.88
CA ASP A 76 5.86 -15.10 -0.93
C ASP A 76 7.06 -15.65 -1.69
N ILE A 77 8.24 -15.02 -1.59
CA ILE A 77 9.38 -15.34 -2.46
C ILE A 77 10.65 -15.82 -1.75
N TYR A 78 11.29 -16.78 -2.42
CA TYR A 78 12.65 -17.26 -2.14
C TYR A 78 13.54 -17.15 -3.38
N LEU A 79 14.85 -17.12 -3.16
CA LEU A 79 15.87 -17.28 -4.19
C LEU A 79 16.43 -18.69 -4.05
N VAL A 80 16.21 -19.54 -5.04
CA VAL A 80 16.71 -20.91 -5.05
C VAL A 80 17.40 -21.15 -6.38
N ASN A 81 18.69 -21.51 -6.34
CA ASN A 81 19.51 -21.77 -7.53
C ASN A 81 19.47 -20.66 -8.59
N GLY A 82 19.31 -19.40 -8.17
CA GLY A 82 19.24 -18.23 -9.07
C GLY A 82 17.85 -17.94 -9.65
N GLN A 83 16.81 -18.67 -9.25
CA GLN A 83 15.42 -18.41 -9.63
C GLN A 83 14.63 -17.79 -8.47
N VAL A 84 13.74 -16.85 -8.76
CA VAL A 84 12.78 -16.32 -7.78
C VAL A 84 11.57 -17.25 -7.75
N LEU A 85 11.49 -18.08 -6.72
CA LEU A 85 10.42 -19.07 -6.54
C LEU A 85 9.36 -18.55 -5.56
N VAL A 86 8.10 -18.91 -5.80
CA VAL A 86 6.95 -18.51 -4.98
C VAL A 86 6.48 -19.67 -4.11
N ALA A 87 6.55 -19.51 -2.79
CA ALA A 87 6.06 -20.47 -1.79
C ALA A 87 6.01 -19.81 -0.40
N HIS A 88 5.12 -20.29 0.47
CA HIS A 88 5.05 -19.82 1.85
C HIS A 88 6.26 -20.28 2.67
N GLU A 89 6.58 -21.58 2.55
CA GLU A 89 7.76 -22.19 3.16
C GLU A 89 8.79 -22.64 2.12
N LEU A 90 10.06 -22.67 2.52
CA LEU A 90 11.17 -22.95 1.59
C LEU A 90 11.10 -24.36 0.99
N ASP A 91 10.64 -25.36 1.74
CA ASP A 91 10.52 -26.75 1.31
C ASP A 91 9.32 -27.02 0.39
N GLU A 92 8.42 -26.05 0.24
CA GLU A 92 7.30 -26.08 -0.70
C GLU A 92 7.67 -25.52 -2.08
N THR A 93 8.89 -24.98 -2.24
CA THR A 93 9.33 -24.40 -3.52
C THR A 93 9.43 -25.45 -4.63
N THR A 94 8.92 -25.13 -5.82
CA THR A 94 9.11 -25.93 -7.03
C THR A 94 9.68 -25.09 -8.17
N PRO A 95 10.51 -25.66 -9.07
CA PRO A 95 11.13 -24.90 -10.16
C PRO A 95 10.16 -24.26 -11.16
N GLU A 96 8.92 -24.75 -11.23
CA GLU A 96 7.88 -24.28 -12.16
C GLU A 96 7.13 -23.05 -11.64
N ARG A 97 7.13 -22.85 -10.33
CA ARG A 97 6.36 -21.79 -9.64
C ARG A 97 7.24 -20.60 -9.36
N THR A 98 7.51 -19.81 -10.40
CA THR A 98 8.36 -18.62 -10.33
C THR A 98 7.52 -17.35 -10.17
N LEU A 99 8.12 -16.27 -9.66
CA LEU A 99 7.46 -14.97 -9.63
C LEU A 99 7.07 -14.53 -11.05
N ALA A 100 7.96 -14.76 -12.02
CA ALA A 100 7.68 -14.54 -13.42
C ALA A 100 6.43 -15.28 -13.93
N SER A 101 6.35 -16.61 -13.74
CA SER A 101 5.27 -17.42 -14.31
C SER A 101 3.92 -17.19 -13.65
N LEU A 102 3.90 -16.89 -12.34
CA LEU A 102 2.66 -16.73 -11.58
C LEU A 102 2.12 -15.29 -11.59
N TYR A 103 2.99 -14.28 -11.70
CA TYR A 103 2.59 -12.88 -11.55
C TYR A 103 3.04 -11.97 -12.69
N ILE A 104 4.31 -12.02 -13.11
CA ILE A 104 4.83 -11.04 -14.07
C ILE A 104 4.27 -11.29 -15.47
N ASP A 105 4.41 -12.50 -16.01
CA ASP A 105 3.94 -12.82 -17.36
C ASP A 105 2.41 -12.68 -17.46
N PRO A 106 1.61 -13.14 -16.47
CA PRO A 106 0.17 -12.88 -16.44
C PRO A 106 -0.20 -11.39 -16.36
N LEU A 107 0.55 -10.56 -15.61
CA LEU A 107 0.32 -9.11 -15.59
C LEU A 107 0.61 -8.46 -16.94
N VAL A 108 1.70 -8.86 -17.62
CA VAL A 108 2.03 -8.38 -18.97
C VAL A 108 0.89 -8.72 -19.93
N GLU A 109 0.38 -9.96 -19.88
CA GLU A 109 -0.75 -10.39 -20.69
C GLU A 109 -1.99 -9.55 -20.42
N LEU A 110 -2.41 -9.44 -19.14
CA LEU A 110 -3.58 -8.64 -18.74
C LEU A 110 -3.49 -7.20 -19.26
N ILE A 111 -2.38 -6.53 -19.02
CA ILE A 111 -2.19 -5.14 -19.42
C ILE A 111 -2.20 -5.00 -20.95
N SER A 112 -1.57 -5.93 -21.68
CA SER A 112 -1.56 -5.93 -23.14
C SER A 112 -2.96 -6.07 -23.76
N THR A 113 -3.90 -6.69 -23.05
CA THR A 113 -5.30 -6.84 -23.48
C THR A 113 -6.20 -5.66 -23.10
N GLY A 114 -5.63 -4.59 -22.52
CA GLY A 114 -6.34 -3.34 -22.21
C GLY A 114 -6.80 -3.22 -20.75
N TRP A 115 -6.42 -4.15 -19.87
CA TRP A 115 -6.61 -3.99 -18.43
C TRP A 115 -5.82 -2.74 -17.95
N GLY A 116 -6.52 -1.68 -17.54
CA GLY A 116 -5.90 -0.44 -17.02
C GLY A 116 -6.25 0.88 -17.73
N GLY A 117 -6.98 0.91 -18.87
CA GLY A 117 -7.44 2.14 -19.56
C GLY A 117 -8.88 2.04 -20.11
N ASP A 118 -9.50 3.01 -20.81
CA ASP A 118 -9.40 4.48 -20.84
C ASP A 118 -10.60 5.14 -20.08
N SER A 119 -11.35 4.35 -19.29
CA SER A 119 -12.50 4.84 -18.52
C SER A 119 -12.67 4.21 -17.13
N SER A 120 -11.77 3.30 -16.73
CA SER A 120 -11.85 2.60 -15.44
C SER A 120 -10.57 2.57 -14.60
N ARG A 121 -9.44 3.17 -15.08
CA ARG A 121 -8.09 3.17 -14.45
C ARG A 121 -7.95 2.18 -13.28
N LYS A 122 -8.00 0.89 -13.60
CA LYS A 122 -7.79 -0.17 -12.61
C LYS A 122 -6.32 -0.10 -12.18
N HIS A 123 -6.11 -0.15 -10.88
CA HIS A 123 -4.79 -0.13 -10.26
C HIS A 123 -4.65 -1.36 -9.38
N LEU A 124 -3.48 -2.01 -9.43
CA LEU A 124 -3.18 -3.17 -8.60
C LEU A 124 -1.91 -2.93 -7.77
N TYR A 125 -1.96 -3.32 -6.51
CA TYR A 125 -0.79 -3.47 -5.66
C TYR A 125 -0.27 -4.92 -5.73
N LEU A 126 0.97 -5.10 -6.16
CA LEU A 126 1.67 -6.38 -6.09
C LEU A 126 2.58 -6.35 -4.87
N PHE A 127 2.22 -7.08 -3.82
CA PHE A 127 3.07 -7.29 -2.66
C PHE A 127 4.06 -8.41 -2.97
N ILE A 128 5.34 -8.16 -2.70
CA ILE A 128 6.40 -9.16 -2.81
C ILE A 128 6.99 -9.34 -1.41
N ASP A 129 6.66 -10.45 -0.76
CA ASP A 129 7.13 -10.79 0.58
C ASP A 129 8.45 -11.56 0.50
N PHE A 130 9.52 -10.91 0.98
CA PHE A 130 10.84 -11.51 1.06
C PHE A 130 10.90 -12.43 2.29
N LYS A 131 10.75 -13.74 2.08
CA LYS A 131 10.92 -14.74 3.15
C LYS A 131 12.37 -14.92 3.59
N GLN A 132 13.33 -14.26 2.92
CA GLN A 132 14.72 -14.21 3.32
C GLN A 132 15.37 -12.84 3.03
N GLN A 133 16.29 -12.42 3.90
CA GLN A 133 17.09 -11.21 3.64
C GLN A 133 18.20 -11.55 2.63
N SER A 134 18.04 -11.07 1.39
CA SER A 134 18.98 -11.39 0.30
C SER A 134 19.05 -10.24 -0.71
N LEU A 135 20.22 -9.63 -0.84
CA LEU A 135 20.47 -8.65 -1.91
C LEU A 135 20.42 -9.29 -3.32
N PRO A 136 20.98 -10.51 -3.53
CA PRO A 136 20.79 -11.20 -4.81
C PRO A 136 19.31 -11.45 -5.15
N LEU A 137 18.45 -11.75 -4.17
CA LEU A 137 17.01 -11.89 -4.40
C LEU A 137 16.39 -10.56 -4.82
N PHE A 138 16.78 -9.47 -4.15
CA PHE A 138 16.31 -8.13 -4.51
C PHE A 138 16.71 -7.73 -5.93
N GLU A 139 17.96 -8.01 -6.32
CA GLU A 139 18.45 -7.76 -7.69
C GLU A 139 17.67 -8.60 -8.72
N ALA A 140 17.47 -9.90 -8.45
CA ALA A 140 16.69 -10.78 -9.31
C ALA A 140 15.24 -10.31 -9.47
N VAL A 141 14.59 -9.85 -8.39
CA VAL A 141 13.24 -9.26 -8.45
C VAL A 141 13.22 -8.03 -9.36
N LEU A 142 14.21 -7.13 -9.27
CA LEU A 142 14.26 -5.95 -10.14
C LEU A 142 14.42 -6.33 -11.62
N GLU A 143 15.20 -7.37 -11.91
CA GLU A 143 15.36 -7.90 -13.27
C GLU A 143 14.04 -8.51 -13.80
N GLU A 144 13.35 -9.31 -12.99
CA GLU A 144 12.06 -9.90 -13.37
C GLU A 144 10.96 -8.84 -13.57
N LEU A 145 11.08 -7.66 -12.97
CA LEU A 145 10.12 -6.56 -13.14
C LEU A 145 10.31 -5.74 -14.43
N GLU A 146 11.43 -5.89 -15.15
CA GLU A 146 11.71 -5.09 -16.35
C GLU A 146 10.62 -5.16 -17.44
N PRO A 147 9.96 -6.30 -17.72
CA PRO A 147 8.86 -6.37 -18.69
C PRO A 147 7.69 -5.44 -18.36
N LEU A 148 7.45 -5.15 -17.07
CA LEU A 148 6.35 -4.30 -16.60
C LEU A 148 6.74 -2.83 -16.42
N LYS A 149 8.01 -2.45 -16.62
CA LYS A 149 8.58 -1.17 -16.17
C LYS A 149 7.83 0.10 -16.58
N GLN A 150 7.17 0.10 -17.74
CA GLN A 150 6.38 1.25 -18.22
C GLN A 150 5.06 1.40 -17.45
N GLU A 151 4.51 0.26 -17.02
CA GLU A 151 3.25 0.09 -16.29
C GLU A 151 3.42 0.20 -14.78
N LEU A 152 4.66 0.08 -14.29
CA LEU A 152 4.95 0.23 -12.87
C LEU A 152 4.87 1.70 -12.42
N SER A 153 4.30 1.90 -11.23
CA SER A 153 4.48 3.10 -10.44
C SER A 153 5.97 3.37 -10.22
N VAL A 154 6.39 4.63 -10.38
CA VAL A 154 7.80 5.01 -10.30
C VAL A 154 7.98 6.19 -9.37
N TYR A 155 8.93 6.07 -8.45
CA TYR A 155 9.45 7.16 -7.66
C TYR A 155 10.69 7.74 -8.34
N ARG A 156 10.74 9.07 -8.47
CA ARG A 156 11.90 9.82 -8.97
C ARG A 156 12.04 11.12 -8.17
N ASN A 157 13.12 11.23 -7.38
CA ASN A 157 13.53 12.46 -6.68
C ASN A 157 12.37 13.21 -5.97
N GLY A 158 11.64 12.51 -5.09
CA GLY A 158 10.55 13.11 -4.30
C GLY A 158 9.20 13.18 -5.01
N SER A 159 9.06 12.60 -6.21
CA SER A 159 7.80 12.54 -6.95
C SER A 159 7.45 11.12 -7.35
N VAL A 160 6.17 10.76 -7.22
CA VAL A 160 5.64 9.46 -7.65
C VAL A 160 4.75 9.66 -8.87
N ARG A 161 5.00 8.89 -9.93
CA ARG A 161 4.03 8.68 -11.02
C ARG A 161 3.39 7.33 -10.81
N THR A 162 2.09 7.31 -10.60
CA THR A 162 1.30 6.08 -10.50
C THR A 162 1.19 5.41 -11.86
N GLY A 163 1.47 4.12 -11.90
CA GLY A 163 1.25 3.25 -13.06
C GLY A 163 0.02 2.35 -12.87
N SER A 164 -0.15 1.36 -13.75
CA SER A 164 -1.17 0.32 -13.64
C SER A 164 -0.90 -0.61 -12.45
N VAL A 165 0.37 -0.79 -12.08
CA VAL A 165 0.81 -1.65 -10.97
C VAL A 165 1.74 -0.91 -10.01
N THR A 166 1.52 -1.00 -8.71
CA THR A 166 2.46 -0.57 -7.67
C THR A 166 3.08 -1.79 -6.99
N VAL A 167 4.39 -1.96 -7.10
CA VAL A 167 5.11 -3.05 -6.42
C VAL A 167 5.51 -2.61 -5.01
N VAL A 168 5.05 -3.33 -4.00
CA VAL A 168 5.33 -3.06 -2.58
C VAL A 168 6.11 -4.22 -1.99
N LEU A 169 7.33 -3.97 -1.51
CA LEU A 169 8.18 -5.00 -0.92
C LEU A 169 7.92 -5.08 0.59
N THR A 170 7.74 -6.30 1.10
CA THR A 170 7.47 -6.59 2.51
C THR A 170 8.43 -7.67 3.06
N GLY A 171 8.20 -8.10 4.30
CA GLY A 171 9.02 -9.08 5.00
C GLY A 171 10.47 -8.63 5.22
N ASN A 172 11.42 -9.43 4.71
CA ASN A 172 12.86 -9.19 4.84
C ASN A 172 13.46 -8.37 3.69
N ALA A 173 12.64 -7.61 2.96
CA ALA A 173 13.10 -6.76 1.86
C ALA A 173 14.16 -5.74 2.34
N PRO A 174 15.17 -5.40 1.52
CA PRO A 174 16.26 -4.51 1.91
C PRO A 174 15.84 -3.03 1.93
N ARG A 175 15.00 -2.66 2.90
CA ARG A 175 14.42 -1.31 3.06
C ARG A 175 15.47 -0.19 3.01
N ASP A 176 16.62 -0.38 3.65
CA ASP A 176 17.69 0.61 3.67
C ASP A 176 18.31 0.86 2.30
N VAL A 177 18.32 -0.16 1.43
CA VAL A 177 18.78 -0.03 0.04
C VAL A 177 17.75 0.76 -0.75
N VAL A 178 16.48 0.36 -0.69
CA VAL A 178 15.36 1.01 -1.40
C VAL A 178 15.24 2.49 -1.01
N THR A 179 15.41 2.82 0.26
CA THR A 179 15.36 4.19 0.79
C THR A 179 16.38 5.12 0.14
N LYS A 180 17.55 4.60 -0.25
CA LYS A 180 18.66 5.38 -0.83
C LYS A 180 18.56 5.51 -2.36
N MET A 181 17.61 4.83 -3.01
CA MET A 181 17.48 4.87 -4.47
C MET A 181 16.78 6.17 -4.92
N PRO A 182 17.43 7.02 -5.75
CA PRO A 182 16.83 8.26 -6.25
C PRO A 182 15.77 8.00 -7.34
N LEU A 183 15.83 6.83 -7.97
CA LEU A 183 14.89 6.31 -8.97
C LEU A 183 14.60 4.86 -8.65
N ARG A 184 13.32 4.50 -8.48
CA ARG A 184 12.90 3.12 -8.20
C ARG A 184 11.47 2.87 -8.66
N TRP A 185 11.18 1.61 -8.97
CA TRP A 185 9.86 1.10 -9.35
C TRP A 185 9.20 0.25 -8.25
N VAL A 186 9.85 0.18 -7.09
CA VAL A 186 9.42 -0.58 -5.93
C VAL A 186 9.26 0.35 -4.73
N PHE A 187 8.34 0.01 -3.86
CA PHE A 187 7.97 0.74 -2.66
C PHE A 187 8.08 -0.19 -1.44
N ILE A 188 7.91 0.34 -0.25
CA ILE A 188 8.07 -0.40 1.00
C ILE A 188 6.73 -0.53 1.71
N ASP A 189 6.44 -1.75 2.17
CA ASP A 189 5.38 -1.99 3.15
C ASP A 189 5.81 -1.45 4.52
N GLY A 190 5.04 -0.50 5.03
CA GLY A 190 5.30 0.20 6.28
C GLY A 190 4.89 -0.61 7.50
N LYS A 191 5.41 -0.20 8.66
CA LYS A 191 5.00 -0.70 9.98
C LYS A 191 4.22 0.39 10.71
N LEU A 192 3.44 0.05 11.74
CA LEU A 192 2.71 1.07 12.53
C LEU A 192 3.63 2.17 13.10
N SER A 193 4.90 1.87 13.39
CA SER A 193 5.89 2.87 13.80
C SER A 193 6.16 3.94 12.74
N ASP A 194 5.93 3.64 11.45
CA ASP A 194 6.07 4.59 10.35
C ASP A 194 4.99 5.68 10.39
N LEU A 195 3.86 5.45 11.07
CA LEU A 195 2.88 6.50 11.32
C LEU A 195 3.41 7.57 12.29
N GLN A 196 4.42 7.25 13.11
CA GLN A 196 5.06 8.20 14.01
C GLN A 196 6.25 8.90 13.37
N SER A 197 7.14 8.15 12.71
CA SER A 197 8.32 8.72 12.04
C SER A 197 7.98 9.43 10.73
N ASN A 198 6.83 9.10 10.13
CA ASN A 198 6.27 9.68 8.92
C ASN A 198 7.30 9.84 7.78
N PRO A 199 7.92 8.74 7.30
CA PRO A 199 8.85 8.80 6.16
C PRO A 199 8.12 9.28 4.90
N ASP A 200 8.81 9.54 3.80
CA ASP A 200 8.14 9.91 2.54
C ASP A 200 7.03 8.88 2.17
N ALA A 201 5.82 9.33 1.87
CA ALA A 201 4.72 8.46 1.42
C ALA A 201 5.02 7.80 0.07
N GLY A 202 5.86 8.43 -0.75
CA GLY A 202 6.44 7.85 -1.95
C GLY A 202 7.47 6.75 -1.66
N LEU A 203 7.96 6.58 -0.43
CA LEU A 203 8.70 5.39 0.01
C LEU A 203 7.77 4.34 0.61
N VAL A 204 6.87 4.76 1.50
CA VAL A 204 5.97 3.88 2.25
C VAL A 204 4.51 4.23 1.93
N PRO A 205 3.95 3.74 0.81
CA PRO A 205 2.58 4.06 0.39
C PRO A 205 1.52 3.29 1.20
N VAL A 206 1.89 2.17 1.81
CA VAL A 206 1.02 1.33 2.63
C VAL A 206 1.65 1.11 3.99
N VAL A 207 0.85 1.03 5.04
CA VAL A 207 1.27 0.58 6.37
C VAL A 207 0.51 -0.69 6.75
N SER A 208 1.25 -1.71 7.18
CA SER A 208 0.70 -3.00 7.57
C SER A 208 0.97 -3.33 9.03
N SER A 209 0.08 -4.14 9.62
CA SER A 209 0.30 -4.77 10.93
C SER A 209 -0.36 -6.15 11.01
N ASP A 210 0.16 -7.00 11.89
CA ASP A 210 -0.51 -8.21 12.34
C ASP A 210 -1.74 -7.83 13.18
N TRP A 211 -2.94 -8.16 12.69
CA TRP A 211 -4.18 -7.91 13.43
C TRP A 211 -4.15 -8.58 14.80
N ARG A 212 -3.74 -9.84 14.88
CA ARG A 212 -3.79 -10.65 16.11
C ARG A 212 -2.88 -10.08 17.18
N ARG A 213 -1.72 -9.56 16.79
CA ARG A 213 -0.82 -8.87 17.72
C ARG A 213 -1.34 -7.49 18.14
N THR A 214 -2.16 -6.84 17.31
CA THR A 214 -2.64 -5.48 17.56
C THR A 214 -3.96 -5.45 18.34
N PHE A 215 -4.89 -6.36 18.03
CA PHE A 215 -6.28 -6.36 18.51
C PHE A 215 -6.77 -7.73 19.00
N GLY A 216 -5.94 -8.78 18.96
CA GLY A 216 -6.34 -10.13 19.35
C GLY A 216 -7.12 -10.89 18.26
N GLN A 217 -7.87 -11.93 18.67
CA GLN A 217 -8.46 -12.90 17.72
C GLN A 217 -9.81 -12.47 17.14
N THR A 218 -10.48 -11.50 17.74
CA THR A 218 -11.84 -11.08 17.38
C THR A 218 -11.86 -9.66 16.88
N LEU A 219 -13.02 -9.22 16.40
CA LEU A 219 -13.25 -7.80 16.15
C LEU A 219 -13.31 -7.05 17.49
N PRO A 220 -12.82 -5.79 17.53
CA PRO A 220 -13.08 -4.90 18.66
C PRO A 220 -14.58 -4.75 18.93
N GLU A 221 -14.95 -4.71 20.21
CA GLU A 221 -16.33 -4.40 20.59
C GLU A 221 -16.69 -2.96 20.21
N PRO A 222 -17.91 -2.67 19.72
CA PRO A 222 -18.33 -1.31 19.39
C PRO A 222 -18.19 -0.34 20.58
N GLY A 223 -17.58 0.82 20.33
CA GLY A 223 -17.31 1.85 21.34
C GLY A 223 -16.12 1.56 22.27
N SER A 224 -15.48 0.40 22.13
CA SER A 224 -14.33 0.02 22.94
C SER A 224 -13.12 0.95 22.73
N GLY A 225 -12.14 0.84 23.63
CA GLY A 225 -10.84 1.50 23.44
C GLY A 225 -10.09 0.96 22.23
N GLU A 226 -10.27 -0.32 21.91
CA GLU A 226 -9.64 -1.01 20.78
C GLU A 226 -10.21 -0.51 19.43
N GLU A 227 -11.53 -0.37 19.31
CA GLU A 227 -12.16 0.20 18.12
C GLU A 227 -11.68 1.64 17.89
N ARG A 228 -11.66 2.47 18.95
CA ARG A 228 -11.15 3.84 18.88
C ARG A 228 -9.67 3.88 18.48
N HIS A 229 -8.86 2.95 18.97
CA HIS A 229 -7.45 2.85 18.58
C HIS A 229 -7.31 2.48 17.10
N LEU A 230 -8.08 1.49 16.62
CA LEU A 230 -8.11 1.12 15.21
C LEU A 230 -8.50 2.31 14.31
N GLN A 231 -9.56 3.04 14.66
CA GLN A 231 -9.99 4.24 13.94
C GLN A 231 -8.90 5.32 13.90
N GLN A 232 -8.15 5.50 15.00
CA GLN A 232 -7.03 6.44 15.05
C GLN A 232 -5.88 6.04 14.13
N LEU A 233 -5.55 4.76 14.03
CA LEU A 233 -4.53 4.27 13.11
C LEU A 233 -4.93 4.50 11.65
N VAL A 234 -6.18 4.19 11.29
CA VAL A 234 -6.72 4.44 9.95
C VAL A 234 -6.66 5.92 9.61
N LEU A 235 -7.17 6.77 10.50
CA LEU A 235 -7.15 8.23 10.32
C LEU A 235 -5.72 8.77 10.17
N ALA A 236 -4.77 8.26 10.96
CA ALA A 236 -3.37 8.66 10.87
C ALA A 236 -2.75 8.30 9.51
N ALA A 237 -2.98 7.09 9.01
CA ALA A 237 -2.51 6.66 7.70
C ALA A 237 -3.10 7.54 6.58
N HIS A 238 -4.42 7.77 6.61
CA HIS A 238 -5.11 8.57 5.59
C HIS A 238 -4.67 10.03 5.58
N ASN A 239 -4.45 10.64 6.74
CA ASN A 239 -3.90 12.00 6.87
C ASN A 239 -2.47 12.12 6.34
N GLN A 240 -1.71 11.02 6.33
CA GLN A 240 -0.37 10.95 5.73
C GLN A 240 -0.40 10.55 4.25
N GLY A 241 -1.58 10.38 3.67
CA GLY A 241 -1.74 9.96 2.27
C GLY A 241 -1.33 8.51 2.01
N ARG A 242 -1.36 7.66 3.03
CA ARG A 242 -1.02 6.23 2.95
C ARG A 242 -2.28 5.38 3.04
N LEU A 243 -2.20 4.17 2.50
CA LEU A 243 -3.16 3.11 2.77
C LEU A 243 -2.79 2.38 4.07
N ILE A 244 -3.75 1.71 4.68
CA ILE A 244 -3.53 0.82 5.83
C ILE A 244 -4.17 -0.56 5.61
N ARG A 245 -3.46 -1.61 6.02
CA ARG A 245 -3.96 -3.00 6.03
C ARG A 245 -3.59 -3.74 7.29
N PHE A 246 -4.30 -4.84 7.55
CA PHE A 246 -4.01 -5.74 8.65
C PHE A 246 -4.08 -7.20 8.19
N TRP A 247 -2.94 -7.89 8.20
CA TRP A 247 -2.92 -9.33 7.93
C TRP A 247 -3.26 -10.13 9.18
N GLY A 248 -3.75 -11.36 9.00
CA GLY A 248 -4.20 -12.21 10.12
C GLY A 248 -5.50 -11.76 10.80
N ALA A 249 -6.20 -10.76 10.23
CA ALA A 249 -7.53 -10.35 10.66
C ALA A 249 -8.56 -11.47 10.46
N PRO A 250 -9.71 -11.45 11.15
CA PRO A 250 -10.78 -12.41 10.89
C PRO A 250 -11.26 -12.34 9.43
N ASP A 251 -11.31 -13.51 8.76
CA ASP A 251 -11.61 -13.64 7.32
C ASP A 251 -13.00 -14.25 7.11
N HIS A 252 -14.04 -13.43 7.32
CA HIS A 252 -15.43 -13.82 7.11
C HIS A 252 -16.31 -12.58 6.87
N ILE A 253 -17.52 -12.80 6.33
CA ILE A 253 -18.46 -11.75 5.89
C ILE A 253 -18.60 -10.57 6.86
N GLU A 254 -18.90 -10.82 8.14
CA GLU A 254 -19.10 -9.74 9.12
C GLU A 254 -17.80 -8.97 9.44
N ALA A 255 -16.65 -9.63 9.39
CA ALA A 255 -15.36 -8.98 9.60
C ALA A 255 -14.96 -8.14 8.38
N TRP A 256 -15.20 -8.61 7.16
CA TRP A 256 -14.93 -7.79 5.97
C TRP A 256 -15.78 -6.51 5.96
N LYS A 257 -17.08 -6.63 6.28
CA LYS A 257 -17.98 -5.47 6.40
C LYS A 257 -17.48 -4.49 7.45
N TYR A 258 -17.08 -4.99 8.62
CA TYR A 258 -16.56 -4.16 9.69
C TYR A 258 -15.25 -3.45 9.30
N GLN A 259 -14.28 -4.19 8.75
CA GLN A 259 -13.01 -3.62 8.31
C GLN A 259 -13.22 -2.53 7.25
N SER A 260 -14.12 -2.78 6.29
CA SER A 260 -14.49 -1.79 5.29
C SER A 260 -15.19 -0.56 5.89
N SER A 261 -16.11 -0.75 6.84
CA SER A 261 -16.84 0.37 7.46
C SER A 261 -15.94 1.28 8.31
N ILE A 262 -14.87 0.72 8.88
CA ILE A 262 -13.82 1.46 9.59
C ILE A 262 -12.84 2.16 8.64
N GLY A 263 -12.84 1.80 7.35
CA GLY A 263 -12.00 2.43 6.32
C GLY A 263 -10.62 1.80 6.15
N ILE A 264 -10.46 0.51 6.46
CA ILE A 264 -9.27 -0.26 6.08
C ILE A 264 -9.24 -0.38 4.55
N ASP A 265 -8.10 -0.08 3.94
CA ASP A 265 -7.99 0.08 2.48
C ASP A 265 -7.77 -1.24 1.74
N LEU A 266 -7.01 -2.17 2.35
CA LEU A 266 -6.72 -3.49 1.78
C LEU A 266 -7.06 -4.56 2.84
N ILE A 267 -8.19 -5.23 2.64
CA ILE A 267 -8.74 -6.26 3.52
C ILE A 267 -8.26 -7.61 3.02
N ASN A 268 -7.48 -8.29 3.84
CA ASN A 268 -6.99 -9.64 3.55
C ASN A 268 -8.15 -10.63 3.43
N THR A 269 -8.08 -11.50 2.42
CA THR A 269 -8.94 -12.68 2.31
C THR A 269 -8.24 -13.79 1.55
N ASP A 270 -8.43 -15.03 2.01
CA ASP A 270 -8.08 -16.26 1.29
C ASP A 270 -9.29 -16.76 0.46
N HIS A 271 -10.40 -15.99 0.41
CA HIS A 271 -11.65 -16.33 -0.28
C HIS A 271 -12.12 -15.24 -1.27
N PRO A 272 -11.34 -14.90 -2.32
CA PRO A 272 -11.62 -13.74 -3.18
C PRO A 272 -13.00 -13.73 -3.85
N SER A 273 -13.47 -14.91 -4.31
CA SER A 273 -14.78 -15.05 -4.97
C SER A 273 -15.95 -14.79 -4.03
N GLU A 274 -15.86 -15.23 -2.77
CA GLU A 274 -16.88 -14.97 -1.76
C GLU A 274 -16.87 -13.50 -1.36
N PHE A 275 -15.69 -12.93 -1.12
CA PHE A 275 -15.50 -11.51 -0.81
C PHE A 275 -16.16 -10.63 -1.88
N ASN A 276 -15.84 -10.89 -3.16
CA ASN A 276 -16.41 -10.18 -4.29
C ASN A 276 -17.94 -10.26 -4.32
N THR A 277 -18.50 -11.44 -4.05
CA THR A 277 -19.94 -11.65 -3.98
C THR A 277 -20.56 -10.73 -2.94
N VAL A 278 -20.00 -10.66 -1.73
CA VAL A 278 -20.49 -9.79 -0.64
C VAL A 278 -20.45 -8.31 -1.04
N PHE A 279 -19.33 -7.82 -1.55
CA PHE A 279 -19.16 -6.40 -1.81
C PHE A 279 -19.86 -5.90 -3.07
N ARG A 280 -20.05 -6.74 -4.10
CA ARG A 280 -20.86 -6.38 -5.27
C ARG A 280 -22.32 -6.05 -4.91
N TYR A 281 -22.86 -6.64 -3.84
CA TYR A 281 -24.20 -6.32 -3.34
C TYR A 281 -24.25 -5.08 -2.45
N LEU A 282 -23.16 -4.76 -1.75
CA LEU A 282 -23.09 -3.57 -0.87
C LEU A 282 -22.81 -2.28 -1.63
N LEU A 283 -22.23 -2.37 -2.84
CA LEU A 283 -21.86 -1.23 -3.69
C LEU A 283 -22.91 -0.87 -4.76
N ARG A 284 -24.11 -1.45 -4.69
CA ARG A 284 -25.28 -1.08 -5.52
C ARG A 284 -26.33 -0.39 -4.68
#